data_AF-A0A7V9ZEX3-F1
#
_entry.id   AF-A0A7V9ZEX3-F1
#
_cell.length_a   1.000
_cell.length_b   1.000
_cell.length_c   1.000
_cell.angle_alpha   90.00
_cell.angle_beta   90.00
_cell.angle_gamma   90.00
#
_symmetry.space_group_name_H-M   'P 1'
#
loop_
_entity.id
_entity.type
_entity.pdbx_description
1 polymer ?
#
loop_
_entity_poly.entity_id
_entity_poly.type
_entity_poly.pdbx_seq_one_letter_code
_entity_poly.pdbx_strand_id
1 'polypeptide(L)'
;MLLPDRRQFLKAATATVGGVALAEFISSSAIRADAPPITAVGVRKEVNSLAADRPELNDYRKAVRVMKEWSAADANNPKGWTAQARIHLNHCPHGNWFFLPWHRAYLWYFEDICKEACGNENFRLPYWNWTTNPRIPEQFLQSGSPLLHPRDVGANDTTDPGAIGQQVMDEIQGIPDFETFASGRSTEQRPGPNINGQLEGQAHNYIHVWIGRDMITLMSPLDPI
;
A
#
# COMPACT_ATOMS: atom_id res chain seq x y z
N MET A 1 -5.43 -15.13 36.53
CA MET A 1 -4.19 -14.76 35.83
C MET A 1 -4.56 -13.67 34.83
N LEU A 2 -4.44 -12.42 35.24
CA LEU A 2 -4.90 -11.23 34.51
C LEU A 2 -3.69 -10.58 33.84
N LEU A 3 -3.76 -10.37 32.53
CA LEU A 3 -2.69 -9.73 31.74
C LEU A 3 -2.59 -8.24 32.09
N PRO A 4 -1.37 -7.66 32.15
CA PRO A 4 -1.17 -6.27 32.54
C PRO A 4 -1.63 -5.26 31.47
N ASP A 5 -2.17 -4.13 31.96
CA ASP A 5 -2.70 -2.99 31.19
C ASP A 5 -1.60 -2.18 30.48
N ARG A 6 -1.90 -1.80 29.23
CA ARG A 6 -1.07 -1.04 28.27
C ARG A 6 -0.47 0.27 28.84
N ARG A 7 -1.06 0.83 29.90
CA ARG A 7 -0.55 2.05 30.56
C ARG A 7 0.62 1.83 31.52
N GLN A 8 0.90 0.60 31.96
CA GLN A 8 2.05 0.32 32.84
C GLN A 8 3.36 0.09 32.08
N PHE A 9 3.30 -0.30 30.80
CA PHE A 9 4.49 -0.53 29.98
C PHE A 9 5.27 0.77 29.69
N LEU A 10 4.58 1.92 29.60
CA LEU A 10 5.19 3.20 29.27
C LEU A 10 5.83 3.95 30.45
N LYS A 11 5.71 3.43 31.69
CA LYS A 11 6.32 4.07 32.88
C LYS A 11 7.64 3.43 33.33
N ALA A 12 8.06 2.32 32.72
CA ALA A 12 9.32 1.65 33.06
C ALA A 12 10.55 2.18 32.28
N ALA A 13 10.35 3.10 31.33
CA ALA A 13 11.44 3.65 30.51
C ALA A 13 12.11 4.92 31.10
N THR A 14 11.71 5.38 32.28
CA THR A 14 12.23 6.63 32.90
C THR A 14 12.56 6.47 34.39
N ALA A 15 13.49 5.57 34.71
CA ALA A 15 14.33 5.51 35.93
C ALA A 15 15.14 4.21 35.78
N THR A 16 16.47 4.12 35.89
CA THR A 16 17.36 4.61 36.94
C THR A 16 18.81 4.40 36.47
N VAL A 17 19.68 5.36 36.79
CA VAL A 17 21.15 5.25 36.70
C VAL A 17 21.68 4.52 37.94
N GLY A 18 22.58 3.54 37.78
CA GLY A 18 23.38 2.95 38.88
C GLY A 18 23.88 1.52 38.62
N GLY A 19 25.20 1.31 38.60
CA GLY A 19 25.92 0.03 38.31
C GLY A 19 25.66 -1.11 39.31
N VAL A 20 26.18 -2.34 39.18
CA VAL A 20 27.47 -2.84 38.67
C VAL A 20 27.31 -4.29 38.12
N ALA A 21 28.24 -4.67 37.25
CA ALA A 21 28.37 -5.85 36.38
C ALA A 21 28.24 -7.27 36.98
N LEU A 22 27.83 -8.23 36.13
CA LEU A 22 28.60 -9.46 35.81
C LEU A 22 27.98 -10.29 34.66
N ALA A 23 28.86 -10.74 33.75
CA ALA A 23 28.76 -11.87 32.79
C ALA A 23 28.10 -11.67 31.41
N GLU A 24 28.93 -11.15 30.49
CA GLU A 24 29.21 -11.58 29.10
C GLU A 24 28.30 -12.64 28.42
N PHE A 25 27.66 -12.25 27.31
CA PHE A 25 27.94 -12.69 25.93
C PHE A 25 26.75 -12.31 25.04
N ILE A 26 26.95 -11.37 24.11
CA ILE A 26 26.56 -11.43 22.69
C ILE A 26 26.97 -10.10 22.05
N SER A 27 27.86 -10.22 21.07
CA SER A 27 28.38 -9.15 20.25
C SER A 27 27.31 -8.59 19.31
N SER A 28 27.41 -7.29 19.04
CA SER A 28 26.93 -6.57 17.85
C SER A 28 25.44 -6.64 17.51
N SER A 29 24.67 -5.68 18.04
CA SER A 29 23.77 -4.87 17.19
C SER A 29 23.55 -3.53 17.87
N ALA A 30 24.28 -2.51 17.44
CA ALA A 30 23.85 -1.14 17.69
C ALA A 30 22.54 -0.94 16.92
N ILE A 31 21.40 -1.22 17.55
CA ILE A 31 20.15 -0.55 17.18
C ILE A 31 20.33 0.88 17.68
N ARG A 32 21.03 1.68 16.88
CA ARG A 32 21.04 3.13 17.04
C ARG A 32 19.60 3.56 16.82
N ALA A 33 18.93 3.93 17.90
CA ALA A 33 17.61 4.54 17.92
C ALA A 33 17.64 5.97 17.36
N ASP A 34 18.31 6.18 16.23
CA ASP A 34 18.25 7.42 15.46
C ASP A 34 17.29 7.20 14.29
N ALA A 35 16.05 6.82 14.62
CA ALA A 35 14.96 7.06 13.69
C ALA A 35 14.95 8.59 13.49
N PRO A 36 15.08 9.10 12.25
CA PRO A 36 15.01 10.53 12.01
C PRO A 36 13.70 11.05 12.60
N PRO A 37 13.68 12.28 13.14
CA PRO A 37 12.46 12.87 13.67
C PRO A 37 11.37 12.72 12.61
N ILE A 38 10.19 12.25 13.02
CA ILE A 38 9.03 12.13 12.15
C ILE A 38 8.78 13.54 11.58
N THR A 39 9.32 13.80 10.39
CA THR A 39 8.96 14.95 9.57
C THR A 39 7.45 14.91 9.40
N ALA A 40 6.80 16.08 9.40
CA ALA A 40 5.36 16.22 9.35
C ALA A 40 4.73 15.10 8.51
N VAL A 41 3.94 14.22 9.17
CA VAL A 41 3.36 13.03 8.54
C VAL A 41 2.51 13.52 7.38
N GLY A 42 3.01 13.36 6.15
CA GLY A 42 2.29 13.84 4.99
C GLY A 42 1.05 12.98 4.77
N VAL A 43 -0.04 13.63 4.38
CA VAL A 43 -1.36 13.01 4.27
C VAL A 43 -1.61 12.61 2.82
N ARG A 44 -1.92 11.33 2.58
CA ARG A 44 -2.43 10.86 1.29
C ARG A 44 -3.81 11.47 1.04
N LYS A 45 -4.04 11.99 -0.16
CA LYS A 45 -5.28 12.69 -0.52
C LYS A 45 -6.15 11.83 -1.43
N GLU A 46 -7.46 11.98 -1.29
CA GLU A 46 -8.41 11.31 -2.15
C GLU A 46 -8.30 11.88 -3.57
N VAL A 47 -8.20 11.01 -4.58
CA VAL A 47 -7.85 11.42 -5.95
C VAL A 47 -8.89 12.32 -6.61
N ASN A 48 -10.19 12.11 -6.36
CA ASN A 48 -11.26 12.94 -6.93
C ASN A 48 -11.38 14.32 -6.25
N SER A 49 -10.82 14.50 -5.06
CA SER A 49 -10.69 15.79 -4.38
C SER A 49 -9.53 16.62 -4.94
N LEU A 50 -8.68 16.04 -5.78
CA LEU A 50 -7.60 16.72 -6.48
C LEU A 50 -8.09 17.18 -7.85
N ALA A 51 -8.14 18.50 -8.06
CA ALA A 51 -8.34 19.04 -9.40
C ALA A 51 -7.24 18.55 -10.35
N ALA A 52 -7.59 18.30 -11.61
CA ALA A 52 -6.76 17.59 -12.58
C ALA A 52 -5.36 18.20 -12.80
N ASP A 53 -5.17 19.49 -12.56
CA ASP A 53 -3.93 20.27 -12.72
C ASP A 53 -3.17 20.49 -11.40
N ARG A 54 -3.65 19.93 -10.29
CA ARG A 54 -3.02 20.10 -8.97
C ARG A 54 -1.58 19.55 -8.98
N PRO A 55 -0.65 20.22 -8.27
CA PRO A 55 0.74 19.79 -8.19
C PRO A 55 0.90 18.31 -7.82
N GLU A 56 0.08 17.78 -6.90
CA GLU A 56 0.17 16.39 -6.45
C GLU A 56 -0.07 15.37 -7.58
N LEU A 57 -1.04 15.65 -8.47
CA LEU A 57 -1.31 14.79 -9.62
C LEU A 57 -0.28 14.97 -10.73
N ASN A 58 0.24 16.19 -10.91
CA ASN A 58 1.34 16.42 -11.85
C ASN A 58 2.62 15.70 -11.40
N ASP A 59 2.89 15.69 -10.10
CA ASP A 59 3.99 14.93 -9.52
C ASP A 59 3.78 13.43 -9.71
N TYR A 60 2.57 12.91 -9.52
CA TYR A 60 2.30 11.51 -9.77
C TYR A 60 2.48 11.14 -11.25
N ARG A 61 1.91 11.93 -12.17
CA ARG A 61 2.14 11.78 -13.62
C ARG A 61 3.63 11.77 -13.95
N LYS A 62 4.40 12.71 -13.38
CA LYS A 62 5.85 12.79 -13.57
C LYS A 62 6.55 11.54 -13.05
N ALA A 63 6.22 11.08 -11.84
CA ALA A 63 6.79 9.87 -11.25
C ALA A 63 6.55 8.64 -12.14
N VAL A 64 5.30 8.39 -12.53
CA VAL A 64 4.94 7.25 -13.40
C VAL A 64 5.69 7.31 -14.73
N ARG A 65 5.77 8.48 -15.37
CA ARG A 65 6.55 8.67 -16.61
C ARG A 65 8.02 8.32 -16.40
N VAL A 66 8.67 8.89 -15.39
CA VAL A 66 10.11 8.67 -15.12
C VAL A 66 10.40 7.21 -14.78
N MET A 67 9.54 6.56 -13.99
CA MET A 67 9.69 5.14 -13.68
C MET A 67 9.54 4.25 -14.91
N LYS A 68 8.65 4.60 -15.86
CA LYS A 68 8.52 3.93 -17.16
C LYS A 68 9.78 4.16 -18.02
N GLU A 69 10.33 5.38 -18.03
CA GLU A 69 11.60 5.71 -18.70
C GLU A 69 12.78 4.91 -18.13
N TRP A 70 12.85 4.75 -16.79
CA TRP A 70 13.86 3.90 -16.14
C TRP A 70 13.75 2.45 -16.57
N SER A 71 12.54 1.90 -16.65
CA SER A 71 12.34 0.53 -17.17
C SER A 71 12.68 0.39 -18.65
N ALA A 72 12.46 1.43 -19.46
CA ALA A 72 12.83 1.42 -20.88
C ALA A 72 14.36 1.50 -21.08
N ALA A 73 15.06 2.26 -20.24
CA ALA A 73 16.51 2.38 -20.28
C ALA A 73 17.22 1.14 -19.72
N ASP A 74 16.69 0.55 -18.64
CA ASP A 74 17.19 -0.67 -18.03
C ASP A 74 16.03 -1.48 -17.43
N ALA A 75 15.73 -2.62 -18.07
CA ALA A 75 14.65 -3.52 -17.65
C ALA A 75 14.89 -4.18 -16.27
N ASN A 76 16.11 -4.07 -15.72
CA ASN A 76 16.50 -4.58 -14.40
C ASN A 76 16.63 -3.48 -13.35
N ASN A 77 16.39 -2.21 -13.70
CA ASN A 77 16.41 -1.13 -12.72
C ASN A 77 15.36 -1.41 -11.63
N PRO A 78 15.76 -1.60 -10.36
CA PRO A 78 14.84 -2.01 -9.30
C PRO A 78 13.77 -0.95 -9.00
N LYS A 79 14.00 0.32 -9.37
CA LYS A 79 13.05 1.42 -9.22
C LYS A 79 12.15 1.64 -10.43
N GLY A 80 12.40 0.93 -11.53
CA GLY A 80 11.60 1.05 -12.75
C GLY A 80 10.16 0.52 -12.57
N TRP A 81 9.22 1.05 -13.36
CA TRP A 81 7.79 0.70 -13.31
C TRP A 81 7.55 -0.82 -13.38
N THR A 82 8.17 -1.49 -14.36
CA THR A 82 8.01 -2.93 -14.55
C THR A 82 8.65 -3.74 -13.42
N ALA A 83 9.74 -3.25 -12.82
CA ALA A 83 10.38 -3.92 -11.69
C ALA A 83 9.48 -3.87 -10.44
N GLN A 84 8.79 -2.75 -10.22
CA GLN A 84 7.82 -2.62 -9.12
C GLN A 84 6.64 -3.60 -9.29
N ALA A 85 6.11 -3.78 -10.50
CA ALA A 85 5.09 -4.80 -10.76
C ALA A 85 5.61 -6.24 -10.57
N ARG A 86 6.88 -6.51 -10.96
CA ARG A 86 7.52 -7.82 -10.73
C ARG A 86 7.72 -8.14 -9.25
N ILE A 87 7.92 -7.14 -8.39
CA ILE A 87 7.97 -7.35 -6.93
C ILE A 87 6.64 -7.92 -6.44
N HIS A 88 5.52 -7.35 -6.90
CA HIS A 88 4.19 -7.87 -6.59
C HIS A 88 4.00 -9.30 -7.13
N LEU A 89 4.30 -9.55 -8.40
CA LEU A 89 4.25 -10.88 -9.01
C LEU A 89 5.01 -11.94 -8.20
N ASN A 90 6.26 -11.65 -7.85
CA ASN A 90 7.18 -12.64 -7.32
C ASN A 90 7.15 -12.77 -5.80
N HIS A 91 6.64 -11.75 -5.08
CA HIS A 91 6.79 -11.69 -3.63
C HIS A 91 5.51 -11.36 -2.86
N CYS A 92 4.41 -10.96 -3.50
CA CYS A 92 3.19 -10.62 -2.79
C CYS A 92 2.54 -11.85 -2.12
N PRO A 93 2.33 -11.85 -0.79
CA PRO A 93 1.55 -12.85 -0.09
C PRO A 93 0.06 -12.59 -0.29
N HIS A 94 -0.64 -13.60 -0.79
CA HIS A 94 -2.10 -13.60 -0.93
C HIS A 94 -2.72 -14.72 -0.10
N GLY A 95 -3.99 -14.56 0.26
CA GLY A 95 -4.78 -15.52 1.02
C GLY A 95 -4.18 -15.83 2.37
N ASN A 96 -3.53 -14.86 3.00
CA ASN A 96 -2.99 -14.98 4.34
C ASN A 96 -2.77 -13.63 5.01
N TRP A 97 -2.61 -13.67 6.33
CA TRP A 97 -2.57 -12.49 7.20
C TRP A 97 -1.39 -11.51 6.96
N PHE A 98 -0.44 -11.86 6.08
CA PHE A 98 0.62 -10.94 5.62
C PHE A 98 0.15 -9.99 4.50
N PHE A 99 -1.03 -10.22 3.91
CA PHE A 99 -1.61 -9.40 2.85
C PHE A 99 -1.54 -7.89 3.19
N LEU A 100 -2.12 -7.46 4.31
CA LEU A 100 -2.13 -6.03 4.69
C LEU A 100 -0.74 -5.44 5.02
N PRO A 101 0.07 -6.04 5.92
CA PRO A 101 1.37 -5.46 6.24
C PRO A 101 2.34 -5.46 5.06
N TRP A 102 2.28 -6.46 4.18
CA TRP A 102 3.13 -6.51 2.98
C TRP A 102 2.76 -5.39 2.00
N HIS A 103 1.48 -5.21 1.67
CA HIS A 103 1.05 -4.12 0.77
C HIS A 103 1.32 -2.75 1.36
N ARG A 104 1.20 -2.59 2.68
CA ARG A 104 1.57 -1.34 3.36
C ARG A 104 3.06 -1.01 3.16
N ALA A 105 3.94 -1.99 3.34
CA ALA A 105 5.38 -1.79 3.11
C ALA A 105 5.69 -1.56 1.62
N TYR A 106 5.05 -2.31 0.72
CA TYR A 106 5.18 -2.13 -0.72
C TYR A 106 4.83 -0.69 -1.15
N LEU A 107 3.66 -0.18 -0.72
CA LEU A 107 3.24 1.19 -1.01
C LEU A 107 4.09 2.25 -0.30
N TRP A 108 4.72 1.94 0.83
CA TRP A 108 5.66 2.85 1.49
C TRP A 108 6.90 3.07 0.60
N TYR A 109 7.56 1.98 0.17
CA TYR A 109 8.74 2.08 -0.68
C TYR A 109 8.41 2.61 -2.08
N PHE A 110 7.25 2.22 -2.63
CA PHE A 110 6.78 2.77 -3.90
C PHE A 110 6.55 4.29 -3.83
N GLU A 111 6.00 4.80 -2.73
CA GLU A 111 5.87 6.26 -2.50
C GLU A 111 7.23 6.96 -2.44
N ASP A 112 8.23 6.37 -1.79
CA ASP A 112 9.59 6.91 -1.73
C ASP A 112 10.26 6.94 -3.12
N ILE A 113 10.05 5.90 -3.93
CA ILE A 113 10.51 5.87 -5.32
C ILE A 113 9.80 6.97 -6.14
N CYS A 114 8.51 7.19 -5.91
CA CYS A 114 7.78 8.27 -6.58
C CYS A 114 8.32 9.65 -6.20
N LYS A 115 8.66 9.89 -4.92
CA LYS A 115 9.31 11.15 -4.47
C LYS A 115 10.60 11.40 -5.23
N GLU A 116 11.45 10.39 -5.37
CA GLU A 116 12.69 10.47 -6.14
C GLU A 116 12.40 10.77 -7.62
N ALA A 117 11.46 10.03 -8.22
CA ALA A 117 11.13 10.14 -9.64
C ALA A 117 10.51 11.50 -10.01
N CYS A 118 9.66 12.06 -9.15
CA CYS A 118 9.09 13.40 -9.36
C CYS A 118 9.99 14.53 -8.85
N GLY A 119 10.97 14.25 -8.00
CA GLY A 119 11.84 15.23 -7.38
C GLY A 119 11.14 16.07 -6.31
N ASN A 120 10.13 15.51 -5.63
CA ASN A 120 9.38 16.17 -4.57
C ASN A 120 9.29 15.27 -3.32
N GLU A 121 10.08 15.58 -2.29
CA GLU A 121 10.08 14.87 -1.00
C GLU A 121 8.73 14.94 -0.25
N ASN A 122 7.91 15.93 -0.57
CA ASN A 122 6.58 16.10 0.00
C ASN A 122 5.50 15.34 -0.77
N PHE A 123 5.84 14.64 -1.86
CA PHE A 123 4.89 13.81 -2.60
C PHE A 123 4.29 12.73 -1.69
N ARG A 124 2.99 12.51 -1.82
CA ARG A 124 2.24 11.43 -1.17
C ARG A 124 1.35 10.79 -2.23
N LEU A 125 1.28 9.46 -2.22
CA LEU A 125 0.41 8.74 -3.16
C LEU A 125 -1.04 9.19 -2.94
N PRO A 126 -1.80 9.49 -3.99
CA PRO A 126 -3.23 9.65 -3.86
C PRO A 126 -3.88 8.29 -3.54
N TYR A 127 -5.07 8.31 -2.96
CA TYR A 127 -5.88 7.11 -2.79
C TYR A 127 -7.23 7.28 -3.50
N TRP A 128 -7.76 6.20 -4.05
CA TRP A 128 -9.09 6.19 -4.63
C TRP A 128 -10.12 5.78 -3.57
N ASN A 129 -11.04 6.70 -3.24
CA ASN A 129 -12.15 6.39 -2.36
C ASN A 129 -13.37 5.91 -3.13
N TRP A 130 -13.33 4.65 -3.57
CA TRP A 130 -14.39 4.04 -4.38
C TRP A 130 -15.76 4.00 -3.71
N THR A 131 -15.86 4.11 -2.37
CA THR A 131 -17.15 4.13 -1.67
C THR A 131 -17.90 5.44 -1.88
N THR A 132 -17.17 6.51 -2.20
CA THR A 132 -17.72 7.86 -2.46
C THR A 132 -17.80 8.18 -3.94
N ASN A 133 -16.81 7.75 -4.72
CA ASN A 133 -16.83 7.85 -6.18
C ASN A 133 -16.54 6.47 -6.81
N PRO A 134 -17.59 5.70 -7.16
CA PRO A 134 -17.49 4.32 -7.64
C PRO A 134 -17.08 4.21 -9.12
N ARG A 135 -16.54 5.27 -9.72
CA ARG A 135 -16.03 5.28 -11.11
C ARG A 135 -14.52 5.38 -11.12
N ILE A 136 -13.91 4.98 -12.24
CA ILE A 136 -12.52 5.30 -12.52
C ILE A 136 -12.32 6.82 -12.42
N PRO A 137 -11.39 7.32 -11.60
CA PRO A 137 -11.13 8.75 -11.50
C PRO A 137 -10.68 9.31 -12.85
N GLU A 138 -11.21 10.47 -13.24
CA GLU A 138 -10.97 11.09 -14.55
C GLU A 138 -9.48 11.30 -14.86
N GLN A 139 -8.65 11.44 -13.83
CA GLN A 139 -7.20 11.62 -13.88
C GLN A 139 -6.50 10.44 -14.58
N PHE A 140 -7.09 9.24 -14.53
CA PHE A 140 -6.59 8.00 -15.14
C PHE A 140 -7.15 7.73 -16.54
N LEU A 141 -7.98 8.63 -17.08
CA LEU A 141 -8.66 8.48 -18.37
C LEU A 141 -8.18 9.49 -19.43
N GLN A 142 -7.33 10.44 -19.04
CA GLN A 142 -6.87 11.53 -19.90
C GLN A 142 -5.92 11.03 -21.00
N SER A 143 -6.26 11.33 -22.27
CA SER A 143 -5.39 11.04 -23.41
C SER A 143 -4.03 11.73 -23.25
N GLY A 144 -2.95 11.00 -23.55
CA GLY A 144 -1.57 11.47 -23.40
C GLY A 144 -1.05 11.48 -21.95
N SER A 145 -1.90 11.18 -20.96
CA SER A 145 -1.45 11.04 -19.56
C SER A 145 -0.65 9.75 -19.37
N PRO A 146 0.49 9.78 -18.63
CA PRO A 146 1.20 8.55 -18.26
C PRO A 146 0.40 7.63 -17.31
N LEU A 147 -0.71 8.14 -16.75
CA LEU A 147 -1.65 7.40 -15.91
C LEU A 147 -2.74 6.65 -16.70
N LEU A 148 -2.87 6.94 -18.00
CA LEU A 148 -3.78 6.21 -18.87
C LEU A 148 -3.26 4.79 -19.07
N HIS A 149 -4.14 3.80 -18.90
CA HIS A 149 -3.85 2.39 -19.07
C HIS A 149 -5.04 1.64 -19.69
N PRO A 150 -4.84 0.56 -20.47
CA PRO A 150 -5.94 -0.27 -20.96
C PRO A 150 -6.70 -0.94 -19.81
N ARG A 151 -8.04 -0.81 -19.82
CA ARG A 151 -8.97 -1.37 -18.83
C ARG A 151 -10.20 -1.93 -19.55
N ASP A 152 -10.95 -2.81 -18.89
CA ASP A 152 -12.22 -3.32 -19.43
C ASP A 152 -13.40 -2.38 -19.14
N VAL A 153 -13.19 -1.40 -18.26
CA VAL A 153 -14.14 -0.34 -17.87
C VAL A 153 -13.68 1.04 -18.30
N GLY A 154 -14.64 1.93 -18.56
CA GLY A 154 -14.43 3.31 -18.98
C GLY A 154 -15.03 4.35 -18.04
N ALA A 155 -15.13 5.59 -18.52
CA ALA A 155 -15.51 6.76 -17.71
C ALA A 155 -16.91 6.69 -17.08
N ASN A 156 -17.83 5.93 -17.69
CA ASN A 156 -19.24 5.89 -17.30
C ASN A 156 -19.60 4.63 -16.50
N ASP A 157 -18.69 3.67 -16.40
CA ASP A 157 -18.92 2.44 -15.67
C ASP A 157 -18.76 2.69 -14.17
N THR A 158 -19.68 2.12 -13.38
CA THR A 158 -19.66 2.20 -11.92
C THR A 158 -19.51 0.81 -11.33
N THR A 159 -18.79 0.70 -10.21
CA THR A 159 -18.78 -0.50 -9.38
C THR A 159 -20.17 -0.78 -8.78
N ASP A 160 -20.42 -2.03 -8.40
CA ASP A 160 -21.63 -2.41 -7.67
C ASP A 160 -21.52 -1.98 -6.19
N PRO A 161 -22.38 -1.06 -5.72
CA PRO A 161 -22.39 -0.65 -4.32
C PRO A 161 -22.76 -1.80 -3.36
N GLY A 162 -23.46 -2.83 -3.83
CA GLY A 162 -23.72 -4.05 -3.05
C GLY A 162 -22.49 -4.93 -2.85
N ALA A 163 -21.43 -4.72 -3.64
CA ALA A 163 -20.17 -5.44 -3.51
C ALA A 163 -19.11 -4.64 -2.73
N ILE A 164 -19.03 -3.32 -2.94
CA ILE A 164 -17.93 -2.48 -2.40
C ILE A 164 -18.37 -1.12 -1.85
N GLY A 165 -19.67 -0.87 -1.71
CA GLY A 165 -20.20 0.40 -1.20
C GLY A 165 -19.86 0.66 0.26
N GLN A 166 -20.17 1.87 0.76
CA GLN A 166 -19.80 2.29 2.11
C GLN A 166 -20.30 1.33 3.20
N GLN A 167 -21.56 0.89 3.10
CA GLN A 167 -22.12 -0.06 4.07
C GLN A 167 -21.32 -1.36 4.12
N VAL A 168 -20.98 -1.93 2.96
CA VAL A 168 -20.17 -3.16 2.88
C VAL A 168 -18.78 -2.93 3.48
N MET A 169 -18.16 -1.78 3.20
CA MET A 169 -16.87 -1.46 3.79
C MET A 169 -16.93 -1.24 5.30
N ASP A 170 -18.01 -0.67 5.82
CA ASP A 170 -18.24 -0.52 7.27
C ASP A 170 -18.41 -1.89 7.94
N GLU A 171 -19.16 -2.80 7.31
CA GLU A 171 -19.33 -4.19 7.77
C GLU A 171 -17.98 -4.92 7.80
N ILE A 172 -17.19 -4.85 6.72
CA ILE A 172 -15.86 -5.46 6.64
C ILE A 172 -14.93 -4.88 7.71
N GLN A 173 -14.88 -3.56 7.85
CA GLN A 173 -14.01 -2.89 8.84
C GLN A 173 -14.44 -3.15 10.28
N GLY A 174 -15.72 -3.46 10.50
CA GLY A 174 -16.28 -3.83 11.79
C GLY A 174 -15.95 -5.26 12.24
N ILE A 175 -15.36 -6.10 11.38
CA ILE A 175 -15.04 -7.50 11.71
C ILE A 175 -13.97 -7.55 12.82
N PRO A 176 -14.26 -8.13 14.00
CA PRO A 176 -13.32 -8.16 15.11
C PRO A 176 -12.26 -9.26 14.98
N ASP A 177 -12.58 -10.34 14.27
CA ASP A 177 -11.66 -11.45 14.04
C ASP A 177 -10.71 -11.12 12.90
N PHE A 178 -9.40 -11.06 13.19
CA PHE A 178 -8.41 -10.64 12.21
C PHE A 178 -8.31 -11.60 11.02
N GLU A 179 -8.50 -12.90 11.23
CA GLU A 179 -8.38 -13.89 10.16
C GLU A 179 -9.56 -13.77 9.17
N THR A 180 -10.76 -13.50 9.68
CA THR A 180 -11.96 -13.20 8.89
C THR A 180 -11.86 -11.84 8.19
N PHE A 181 -11.25 -10.83 8.82
CA PHE A 181 -11.06 -9.51 8.21
C PHE A 181 -9.97 -9.51 7.13
N ALA A 182 -8.77 -9.97 7.48
CA ALA A 182 -7.53 -9.71 6.76
C ALA A 182 -6.90 -10.92 6.06
N SER A 183 -7.43 -12.14 6.25
CA SER A 183 -6.95 -13.44 5.74
C SER A 183 -6.26 -14.34 6.78
N GLY A 184 -6.22 -15.63 6.49
CA GLY A 184 -5.88 -16.69 7.45
C GLY A 184 -4.44 -16.67 7.97
N ARG A 185 -4.25 -17.24 9.15
CA ARG A 185 -2.94 -17.34 9.82
C ARG A 185 -1.88 -18.05 8.99
N SER A 186 -0.67 -17.49 8.95
CA SER A 186 0.49 -18.11 8.27
C SER A 186 1.80 -17.95 9.03
N THR A 187 2.66 -18.96 9.04
CA THR A 187 4.01 -18.85 9.62
C THR A 187 5.05 -18.30 8.63
N GLU A 188 4.69 -18.18 7.36
CA GLU A 188 5.55 -17.67 6.29
C GLU A 188 4.76 -16.80 5.31
N GLN A 189 5.42 -15.90 4.58
CA GLN A 189 4.74 -15.05 3.59
C GLN A 189 4.24 -15.88 2.40
N ARG A 190 5.05 -16.85 1.96
CA ARG A 190 4.75 -17.76 0.84
C ARG A 190 5.43 -19.12 1.07
N PRO A 191 4.75 -20.25 0.79
CA PRO A 191 3.32 -20.36 0.50
C PRO A 191 2.45 -20.02 1.73
N GLY A 192 1.27 -19.45 1.51
CA GLY A 192 0.30 -19.21 2.58
C GLY A 192 -0.79 -20.29 2.61
N PRO A 193 -1.66 -20.30 3.63
CA PRO A 193 -2.83 -21.19 3.73
C PRO A 193 -3.86 -21.00 2.59
N ASN A 194 -3.77 -19.91 1.82
CA ASN A 194 -4.71 -19.55 0.76
C ASN A 194 -6.17 -19.42 1.26
N ILE A 195 -6.34 -18.76 2.40
CA ILE A 195 -7.62 -18.45 3.05
C ILE A 195 -7.80 -16.94 3.03
N ASN A 196 -8.70 -16.45 2.16
CA ASN A 196 -8.99 -15.02 2.08
C ASN A 196 -9.94 -14.57 3.20
N GLY A 197 -9.62 -13.45 3.84
CA GLY A 197 -10.56 -12.68 4.64
C GLY A 197 -11.45 -11.83 3.75
N GLN A 198 -12.46 -11.18 4.32
CA GLN A 198 -13.44 -10.40 3.57
C GLN A 198 -12.81 -9.20 2.84
N LEU A 199 -11.82 -8.54 3.44
CA LEU A 199 -11.18 -7.40 2.78
C LEU A 199 -10.46 -7.80 1.49
N GLU A 200 -9.63 -8.85 1.53
CA GLU A 200 -8.91 -9.37 0.36
C GLU A 200 -9.88 -10.06 -0.61
N GLY A 201 -10.67 -11.00 -0.10
CA GLY A 201 -11.49 -11.92 -0.88
C GLY A 201 -12.73 -11.30 -1.53
N GLN A 202 -13.29 -10.24 -0.94
CA GLN A 202 -14.47 -9.55 -1.44
C GLN A 202 -14.10 -8.19 -2.04
N ALA A 203 -13.84 -7.18 -1.21
CA ALA A 203 -13.75 -5.80 -1.69
C ALA A 203 -12.55 -5.54 -2.61
N HIS A 204 -11.36 -5.98 -2.19
CA HIS A 204 -10.14 -5.87 -2.99
C HIS A 204 -10.25 -6.65 -4.30
N ASN A 205 -10.57 -7.95 -4.24
CA ASN A 205 -10.67 -8.79 -5.43
C ASN A 205 -11.75 -8.31 -6.40
N TYR A 206 -12.88 -7.79 -5.90
CA TYR A 206 -13.93 -7.21 -6.73
C TYR A 206 -13.38 -6.07 -7.60
N ILE A 207 -12.64 -5.12 -7.01
CA ILE A 207 -12.08 -3.98 -7.75
C ILE A 207 -11.09 -4.47 -8.82
N HIS A 208 -10.22 -5.41 -8.49
CA HIS A 208 -9.28 -6.01 -9.46
C HIS A 208 -10.01 -6.62 -10.66
N VAL A 209 -11.05 -7.42 -10.40
CA VAL A 209 -11.87 -8.06 -11.44
C VAL A 209 -12.66 -7.05 -12.25
N TRP A 210 -13.25 -6.06 -11.59
CA TRP A 210 -14.05 -5.03 -12.24
C TRP A 210 -13.22 -4.17 -13.20
N ILE A 211 -11.97 -3.81 -12.84
CA ILE A 211 -11.09 -3.04 -13.74
C ILE A 211 -10.64 -3.87 -14.96
N GLY A 212 -10.31 -5.15 -14.74
CA GLY A 212 -9.87 -6.04 -15.82
C GLY A 212 -8.41 -5.88 -16.24
N ARG A 213 -8.03 -6.51 -17.36
CA ARG A 213 -6.67 -6.42 -17.95
C ARG A 213 -5.54 -6.78 -16.96
N ASP A 214 -4.54 -5.92 -16.80
CA ASP A 214 -3.43 -6.20 -15.88
C ASP A 214 -3.92 -6.31 -14.44
N MET A 215 -4.99 -5.61 -14.07
CA MET A 215 -5.56 -5.63 -12.72
C MET A 215 -6.07 -7.01 -12.30
N ILE A 216 -6.39 -7.94 -13.22
CA ILE A 216 -6.77 -9.32 -12.84
C ILE A 216 -5.58 -10.26 -12.65
N THR A 217 -4.37 -9.76 -12.85
CA THR A 217 -3.14 -10.54 -12.76
C THR A 217 -2.31 -10.09 -11.56
N LEU A 218 -1.32 -10.89 -11.19
CA LEU A 218 -0.30 -10.45 -10.22
C LEU A 218 0.65 -9.37 -10.77
N MET A 219 0.49 -8.96 -12.03
CA MET A 219 1.14 -7.78 -12.61
C MET A 219 0.24 -6.53 -12.54
N SER A 220 -0.83 -6.56 -11.73
CA SER A 220 -1.75 -5.43 -11.51
C SER A 220 -1.08 -4.06 -11.30
N PRO A 221 0.10 -3.93 -10.64
CA PRO A 221 0.74 -2.61 -10.51
C PRO A 221 1.27 -2.02 -11.82
N LEU A 222 1.14 -2.70 -12.97
CA LEU A 222 1.35 -2.08 -14.27
C LEU A 222 0.30 -1.01 -14.57
N ASP A 223 -0.92 -1.16 -14.05
CA ASP A 223 -1.96 -0.13 -14.06
C ASP A 223 -1.67 0.89 -12.94
N PRO A 224 -1.53 2.19 -13.23
CA PRO A 224 -1.24 3.21 -12.21
C PRO A 224 -2.38 3.51 -11.23
N ILE A 225 -3.60 2.99 -11.41
CA ILE A 225 -4.77 3.34 -10.60
C ILE A 225 -4.74 2.77 -9.17
#